data_AF-A4WMV8-F1
#
_entry.id   AF-A4WMV8-F1
#
_cell.length_a   1.000
_cell.length_b   1.000
_cell.length_c   1.000
_cell.angle_alpha   90.00
_cell.angle_beta   90.00
_cell.angle_gamma   90.00
#
_symmetry.space_group_name_H-M   'P 1'
#
loop_
_entity.id
_entity.type
_entity.pdbx_description
1 polymer ?
#
loop_
_entity_poly.entity_id
_entity_poly.type
_entity_poly.pdbx_seq_one_letter_code
_entity_poly.pdbx_strand_id
1 'polypeptide(L)'
;MRSVALMRLMEDGSFLYVTSGAEVKLRIRSVATGDDVVKAKASGASALAANVFLPEAVEVAKREGIELVSIEDVADPLIGVIGALLKERRPDLLVRIFQELLPSDVARSYSYYELVNFMGRGISSVSFRVKVEFRRSDFFEDILELLSALAAKASSSGLSTHLNSAVDPKRGERTIELEISL
;
A
#
# COMPACT_ATOMS: atom_id res chain seq x y z
N MET A 1 -10.78 -26.65 0.40
CA MET A 1 -11.31 -25.27 0.42
C MET A 1 -10.16 -24.35 0.79
N ARG A 2 -9.73 -23.43 -0.09
CA ARG A 2 -8.75 -22.41 0.31
C ARG A 2 -9.47 -21.44 1.25
N SER A 3 -8.98 -21.30 2.48
CA SER A 3 -9.39 -20.20 3.36
C SER A 3 -9.13 -18.89 2.63
N VAL A 4 -10.17 -18.12 2.32
CA VAL A 4 -10.00 -16.77 1.76
C VAL A 4 -9.53 -15.88 2.89
N ALA A 5 -8.31 -15.37 2.79
CA ALA A 5 -7.81 -14.42 3.77
C ALA A 5 -8.58 -13.10 3.62
N LEU A 6 -9.05 -12.54 4.74
CA LEU A 6 -9.81 -11.29 4.76
C LEU A 6 -8.96 -10.19 5.36
N MET A 7 -9.01 -8.98 4.79
CA MET A 7 -8.33 -7.82 5.33
C MET A 7 -9.29 -6.65 5.49
N ARG A 8 -9.12 -5.89 6.58
CA ARG A 8 -9.88 -4.67 6.85
C ARG A 8 -8.95 -3.57 7.35
N LEU A 9 -9.09 -2.37 6.81
CA LEU A 9 -8.41 -1.17 7.30
C LEU A 9 -9.05 -0.69 8.63
N MET A 10 -8.21 -0.38 9.61
CA MET A 10 -8.61 0.12 10.92
C MET A 10 -8.45 1.64 11.02
N GLU A 11 -9.12 2.26 12.00
CA GLU A 11 -9.08 3.70 12.24
C GLU A 11 -7.72 4.25 12.71
N ASP A 12 -6.77 3.38 13.07
CA ASP A 12 -5.40 3.75 13.42
C ASP A 12 -4.41 3.54 12.26
N GLY A 13 -4.89 3.09 11.09
CA GLY A 13 -4.06 2.82 9.90
C GLY A 13 -3.44 1.42 9.87
N SER A 14 -3.70 0.60 10.90
CA SER A 14 -3.39 -0.83 10.86
C SER A 14 -4.41 -1.61 10.03
N PHE A 15 -4.09 -2.86 9.76
CA PHE A 15 -4.94 -3.81 9.07
C PHE A 15 -5.28 -4.96 10.00
N LEU A 16 -6.55 -5.32 10.07
CA LEU A 16 -6.96 -6.60 10.64
C LEU A 16 -6.91 -7.63 9.52
N TYR A 17 -6.09 -8.65 9.69
CA TYR A 17 -5.87 -9.71 8.72
C TYR A 17 -6.31 -11.04 9.31
N VAL A 18 -7.23 -11.73 8.63
CA VAL A 18 -7.82 -12.97 9.11
C VAL A 18 -7.33 -14.13 8.25
N THR A 19 -6.57 -15.04 8.84
CA THR A 19 -6.10 -16.27 8.18
C THR A 19 -6.61 -17.48 8.94
N SER A 20 -7.30 -18.41 8.28
CA SER A 20 -7.63 -19.79 8.72
C SER A 20 -7.75 -20.03 10.24
N GLY A 21 -8.40 -19.14 11.01
CA GLY A 21 -8.63 -19.31 12.45
C GLY A 21 -7.95 -18.32 13.40
N ALA A 22 -7.18 -17.35 12.92
CA ALA A 22 -6.62 -16.27 13.75
C ALA A 22 -6.83 -14.89 13.11
N GLU A 23 -7.16 -13.92 13.95
CA GLU A 23 -7.14 -12.49 13.60
C GLU A 23 -5.80 -11.91 14.02
N VAL A 24 -5.09 -11.33 13.07
CA VAL A 24 -3.77 -10.72 13.24
C VAL A 24 -3.91 -9.23 12.95
N LYS A 25 -3.54 -8.40 13.91
CA LYS A 25 -3.39 -6.96 13.66
C LYS A 25 -2.01 -6.73 13.08
N LEU A 26 -1.95 -6.21 11.85
CA LEU A 26 -0.69 -5.98 11.14
C LEU A 26 -0.58 -4.55 10.62
N ARG A 27 0.65 -4.08 10.44
CA ARG A 27 0.95 -2.88 9.64
C ARG A 27 1.64 -3.28 8.34
N ILE A 28 1.50 -2.44 7.32
CA ILE A 28 2.10 -2.68 6.00
C ILE A 28 3.05 -1.52 5.68
N ARG A 29 4.26 -1.85 5.22
CA ARG A 29 5.29 -0.90 4.79
C ARG A 29 5.88 -1.37 3.47
N SER A 30 6.39 -0.46 2.65
CA SER A 30 7.17 -0.83 1.48
C SER A 30 8.57 -1.25 1.89
N VAL A 31 9.22 -0.40 2.69
CA VAL A 31 10.51 -0.66 3.32
C VAL A 31 10.32 -0.47 4.82
N ALA A 32 10.63 -1.50 5.59
CA ALA A 32 10.48 -1.51 7.04
C ALA A 32 11.82 -1.28 7.74
N THR A 33 11.82 -0.32 8.67
CA THR A 33 12.94 0.01 9.56
C THR A 33 12.71 -0.52 10.98
N GLY A 34 13.72 -0.46 11.85
CA GLY A 34 13.56 -0.78 13.28
C GLY A 34 12.48 0.08 13.97
N ASP A 35 12.37 1.36 13.59
CA ASP A 35 11.36 2.27 14.12
C ASP A 35 9.94 1.86 13.74
N ASP A 36 9.75 1.33 12.53
CA ASP A 36 8.44 0.83 12.09
C ASP A 36 7.99 -0.36 12.93
N VAL A 37 8.92 -1.24 13.33
CA VAL A 37 8.64 -2.37 14.23
C VAL A 37 8.22 -1.87 15.61
N VAL A 38 8.94 -0.90 16.17
CA VAL A 38 8.59 -0.29 17.47
C VAL A 38 7.21 0.35 17.40
N LYS A 39 6.92 1.10 16.33
CA LYS A 39 5.59 1.70 16.11
C LYS A 39 4.50 0.66 15.92
N ALA A 40 4.78 -0.44 15.24
CA ALA A 40 3.84 -1.56 15.09
C ALA A 40 3.49 -2.13 16.47
N LYS A 41 4.50 -2.44 17.29
CA LYS A 41 4.31 -2.93 18.65
C LYS A 41 3.52 -1.96 19.52
N ALA A 42 3.88 -0.67 19.49
CA ALA A 42 3.19 0.37 20.26
C ALA A 42 1.71 0.53 19.86
N SER A 43 1.37 0.27 18.60
CA SER A 43 -0.02 0.24 18.11
C SER A 43 -0.77 -1.06 18.41
N GLY A 44 -0.14 -2.02 19.09
CA GLY A 44 -0.71 -3.34 19.39
C GLY A 44 -0.77 -4.27 18.18
N ALA A 45 -0.04 -3.97 17.09
CA ALA A 45 0.12 -4.91 16.00
C ALA A 45 1.03 -6.06 16.44
N SER A 46 0.69 -7.27 16.00
CA SER A 46 1.50 -8.48 16.23
C SER A 46 2.37 -8.83 15.03
N ALA A 47 2.09 -8.23 13.87
CA ALA A 47 2.86 -8.45 12.64
C ALA A 47 3.16 -7.14 11.89
N LEU A 48 4.24 -7.16 11.12
CA LEU A 48 4.63 -6.12 10.17
C LEU A 48 4.88 -6.77 8.82
N ALA A 49 4.08 -6.40 7.82
CA ALA A 49 4.28 -6.83 6.44
C ALA A 49 5.12 -5.81 5.67
N ALA A 50 6.11 -6.27 4.91
CA ALA A 50 6.89 -5.39 4.05
C ALA A 50 7.42 -6.05 2.78
N ASN A 51 7.76 -5.23 1.77
CA ASN A 51 8.51 -5.70 0.60
C ASN A 51 9.97 -5.95 0.99
N VAL A 52 10.56 -4.99 1.72
CA VAL A 52 11.94 -5.04 2.18
C VAL A 52 11.99 -4.81 3.68
N PHE A 53 12.70 -5.67 4.39
CA PHE A 53 13.06 -5.48 5.80
C PHE A 53 14.54 -5.10 5.87
N LEU A 54 14.85 -3.91 6.40
CA LEU A 54 16.23 -3.55 6.68
C LEU A 54 16.78 -4.41 7.84
N PRO A 55 18.10 -4.66 7.91
CA PRO A 55 18.69 -5.52 8.93
C PRO A 55 18.27 -5.16 10.36
N GLU A 56 18.22 -3.86 10.68
CA GLU A 56 17.77 -3.37 11.98
C GLU A 56 16.30 -3.69 12.27
N ALA A 57 15.43 -3.75 11.25
CA ALA A 57 14.04 -4.15 11.42
C ALA A 57 13.95 -5.63 11.84
N VAL A 58 14.79 -6.48 11.26
CA VAL A 58 14.83 -7.91 11.60
C VAL A 58 15.31 -8.14 13.03
N GLU A 59 16.33 -7.41 13.46
CA GLU A 59 16.83 -7.49 14.83
C GLU A 59 15.80 -7.02 15.85
N VAL A 60 15.18 -5.86 15.60
CA VAL A 60 14.15 -5.30 16.48
C VAL A 60 12.92 -6.19 16.51
N ALA A 61 12.48 -6.76 15.37
CA ALA A 61 11.31 -7.64 15.32
C ALA A 61 11.47 -8.88 16.21
N LYS A 62 12.66 -9.50 16.19
CA LYS A 62 12.99 -10.62 17.08
C LYS A 62 12.93 -10.22 18.56
N ARG A 63 13.42 -9.02 18.89
CA ARG A 63 13.42 -8.50 20.27
C ARG A 63 12.01 -8.16 20.76
N GLU A 64 11.21 -7.50 19.93
CA GLU A 64 9.86 -7.02 20.29
C GLU A 64 8.76 -8.10 20.12
N GLY A 65 9.12 -9.25 19.53
CA GLY A 65 8.19 -10.34 19.23
C GLY A 65 7.16 -9.96 18.17
N ILE A 66 7.59 -9.24 17.14
CA ILE A 66 6.75 -8.88 15.98
C ILE A 66 7.04 -9.87 14.85
N GLU A 67 5.99 -10.47 14.31
CA GLU A 67 6.10 -11.35 13.15
C GLU A 67 6.37 -10.52 11.88
N LEU A 68 7.36 -10.95 11.09
CA LEU A 68 7.65 -10.33 9.80
C LEU A 68 6.96 -11.13 8.69
N VAL A 69 6.14 -10.44 7.91
CA VAL A 69 5.32 -11.05 6.86
C VAL A 69 5.74 -10.49 5.50
N SER A 70 5.83 -11.35 4.47
CA SER A 70 6.07 -10.85 3.12
C SER A 70 4.86 -10.04 2.63
N ILE A 71 5.09 -8.90 2.00
CA ILE A 71 3.98 -8.13 1.40
C ILE A 71 3.22 -8.95 0.35
N GLU A 72 3.87 -9.92 -0.29
CA GLU A 72 3.24 -10.84 -1.25
C GLU A 72 2.10 -11.66 -0.61
N ASP A 73 2.27 -12.07 0.65
CA ASP A 73 1.28 -12.87 1.39
C ASP A 73 0.01 -12.07 1.71
N VAL A 74 0.10 -10.74 1.65
CA VAL A 74 -1.00 -9.81 1.97
C VAL A 74 -1.41 -8.94 0.79
N ALA A 75 -0.80 -9.13 -0.39
CA ALA A 75 -1.07 -8.30 -1.58
C ALA A 75 -2.50 -8.49 -2.09
N ASP A 76 -2.94 -9.73 -2.31
CA ASP A 76 -4.30 -10.03 -2.79
C ASP A 76 -5.39 -9.42 -1.88
N PRO A 77 -5.37 -9.62 -0.55
CA PRO A 77 -6.36 -9.03 0.32
C PRO A 77 -6.23 -7.50 0.43
N LEU A 78 -5.03 -6.93 0.34
CA LEU A 78 -4.83 -5.47 0.27
C LEU A 78 -5.48 -4.86 -0.98
N ILE A 79 -5.32 -5.51 -2.14
CA ILE A 79 -5.98 -5.09 -3.39
C ILE A 79 -7.50 -5.17 -3.27
N GLY A 80 -8.02 -6.20 -2.59
CA GLY A 80 -9.44 -6.29 -2.24
C GLY A 80 -9.94 -5.08 -1.44
N VAL A 81 -9.16 -4.64 -0.44
CA VAL A 81 -9.47 -3.42 0.34
C VAL A 81 -9.44 -2.18 -0.54
N ILE A 82 -8.41 -2.00 -1.38
CA ILE A 82 -8.31 -0.85 -2.30
C ILE A 82 -9.50 -0.78 -3.25
N GLY A 83 -9.86 -1.92 -3.87
CA GLY A 83 -11.01 -2.01 -4.77
C GLY A 83 -12.34 -1.70 -4.07
N ALA A 84 -12.53 -2.17 -2.83
CA ALA A 84 -13.71 -1.84 -2.03
C ALA A 84 -13.78 -0.34 -1.72
N LEU A 85 -12.67 0.29 -1.33
CA LEU A 85 -12.63 1.72 -1.03
C LEU A 85 -12.85 2.60 -2.26
N LEU A 86 -12.39 2.17 -3.45
CA LEU A 86 -12.74 2.82 -4.71
C LEU A 86 -14.25 2.76 -4.95
N LYS A 87 -14.86 1.58 -4.82
CA LYS A 87 -16.31 1.38 -5.00
C LYS A 87 -17.14 2.19 -4.00
N GLU A 88 -16.68 2.30 -2.77
CA GLU A 88 -17.30 3.07 -1.70
C GLU A 88 -17.01 4.58 -1.79
N ARG A 89 -16.13 5.00 -2.72
CA ARG A 89 -15.71 6.38 -2.93
C ARG A 89 -15.13 7.00 -1.64
N ARG A 90 -14.15 6.30 -1.06
CA ARG A 90 -13.44 6.68 0.17
C ARG A 90 -11.99 7.11 -0.11
N PRO A 91 -11.77 8.24 -0.81
CA PRO A 91 -10.42 8.70 -1.14
C PRO A 91 -9.59 9.03 0.11
N ASP A 92 -10.23 9.44 1.20
CA ASP A 92 -9.59 9.67 2.49
C ASP A 92 -8.87 8.43 3.03
N LEU A 93 -9.51 7.26 2.91
CA LEU A 93 -8.95 5.99 3.35
C LEU A 93 -7.91 5.45 2.36
N LEU A 94 -8.07 5.70 1.06
CA LEU A 94 -7.05 5.37 0.05
C LEU A 94 -5.76 6.15 0.30
N VAL A 95 -5.85 7.47 0.54
CA VAL A 95 -4.70 8.29 0.96
C VAL A 95 -4.01 7.68 2.17
N ARG A 96 -4.78 7.27 3.18
CA ARG A 96 -4.24 6.68 4.40
C ARG A 96 -3.48 5.38 4.16
N ILE A 97 -3.99 4.49 3.30
CA ILE A 97 -3.28 3.25 2.92
C ILE A 97 -1.91 3.58 2.34
N PHE A 98 -1.83 4.50 1.38
CA PHE A 98 -0.54 4.87 0.77
C PHE A 98 0.32 5.76 1.67
N GLN A 99 -0.26 6.40 2.69
CA GLN A 99 0.51 7.07 3.74
C GLN A 99 1.25 6.06 4.63
N GLU A 100 0.56 5.00 5.01
CA GLU A 100 1.14 3.90 5.79
C GLU A 100 2.11 3.06 4.96
N LEU A 101 1.75 2.73 3.72
CA LEU A 101 2.55 1.84 2.89
C LEU A 101 3.89 2.47 2.49
N LEU A 102 3.93 3.76 2.14
CA LEU A 102 5.15 4.41 1.65
C LEU A 102 6.00 5.03 2.80
N PRO A 103 7.33 5.13 2.66
CA PRO A 103 8.23 5.65 3.69
C PRO A 103 8.13 7.17 3.86
N SER A 104 8.04 7.66 5.10
CA SER A 104 7.68 9.06 5.44
C SER A 104 8.59 10.14 4.86
N ASP A 105 9.82 9.78 4.51
CA ASP A 105 10.84 10.63 3.90
C ASP A 105 10.62 10.88 2.40
N VAL A 106 9.71 10.14 1.76
CA VAL A 106 9.41 10.30 0.34
C VAL A 106 8.25 11.27 0.13
N ALA A 107 8.43 12.22 -0.79
CA ALA A 107 7.40 13.19 -1.15
C ALA A 107 6.29 12.52 -1.98
N ARG A 108 5.03 12.86 -1.68
CA ARG A 108 3.86 12.20 -2.26
C ARG A 108 2.79 13.21 -2.61
N SER A 109 2.07 12.93 -3.69
CA SER A 109 0.84 13.61 -4.04
C SER A 109 -0.23 12.60 -4.40
N TYR A 110 -1.48 12.96 -4.11
CA TYR A 110 -2.64 12.10 -4.31
C TYR A 110 -3.66 12.84 -5.17
N SER A 111 -4.31 12.13 -6.06
CA SER A 111 -5.41 12.67 -6.86
C SER A 111 -6.53 11.65 -6.93
N TYR A 112 -7.76 12.14 -6.88
CA TYR A 112 -8.97 11.33 -6.99
C TYR A 112 -9.87 11.93 -8.06
N TYR A 113 -10.35 11.09 -8.97
CA TYR A 113 -11.18 11.49 -10.09
C TYR A 113 -12.46 10.65 -10.10
N GLU A 114 -13.58 11.31 -10.30
CA GLU A 114 -14.87 10.67 -10.57
C GLU A 114 -15.32 11.11 -11.97
N LEU A 115 -15.47 10.15 -12.88
CA LEU A 115 -16.04 10.41 -14.19
C LEU A 115 -17.54 10.19 -14.13
N VAL A 116 -18.31 11.18 -14.55
CA VAL A 116 -19.77 11.08 -14.63
C VAL A 116 -20.16 10.51 -15.99
N ASN A 117 -21.16 9.63 -16.02
CA ASN A 117 -21.74 9.14 -17.27
C ASN A 117 -22.16 10.30 -18.18
N PHE A 118 -22.06 10.13 -19.51
CA PHE A 118 -22.41 11.18 -20.48
C PHE A 118 -23.83 11.72 -20.33
N MET A 119 -24.76 10.91 -19.79
CA MET A 119 -26.14 11.29 -19.51
C MET A 119 -26.35 11.97 -18.15
N GLY A 120 -25.29 12.24 -17.38
CA GLY A 120 -25.36 12.85 -16.04
C GLY A 120 -25.93 11.93 -14.95
N ARG A 121 -26.20 10.65 -15.28
CA ARG A 121 -26.81 9.67 -14.36
C ARG A 121 -25.72 8.77 -13.77
N GLY A 122 -25.12 9.24 -12.68
CA GLY A 122 -24.18 8.46 -11.87
C GLY A 122 -22.73 8.48 -12.38
N ILE A 123 -21.87 7.89 -11.56
CA ILE A 123 -20.43 7.79 -11.80
C ILE A 123 -20.15 6.57 -12.68
N SER A 124 -19.42 6.78 -13.76
CA SER A 124 -19.00 5.76 -14.73
C SER A 124 -17.68 5.11 -14.38
N SER A 125 -16.76 5.87 -13.78
CA SER A 125 -15.48 5.37 -13.29
C SER A 125 -14.96 6.20 -12.13
N VAL A 126 -14.19 5.56 -11.27
CA VAL A 126 -13.46 6.20 -10.19
C VAL A 126 -11.99 5.85 -10.29
N SER A 127 -11.12 6.84 -10.12
CA SER A 127 -9.68 6.66 -10.26
C SER A 127 -8.96 7.28 -9.08
N PHE A 128 -8.05 6.53 -8.48
CA PHE A 128 -7.14 7.02 -7.47
C PHE A 128 -5.71 6.96 -7.98
N ARG A 129 -5.01 8.07 -7.88
CA ARG A 129 -3.62 8.21 -8.31
C ARG A 129 -2.75 8.59 -7.13
N VAL A 130 -1.63 7.89 -6.98
CA VAL A 130 -0.52 8.26 -6.11
C VAL A 130 0.69 8.55 -6.97
N LYS A 131 1.31 9.70 -6.76
CA LYS A 131 2.58 10.07 -7.35
C LYS A 131 3.61 10.24 -6.24
N VAL A 132 4.76 9.60 -6.42
CA VAL A 132 5.85 9.51 -5.47
C VAL A 132 7.09 10.16 -6.09
N GLU A 133 7.71 11.09 -5.38
CA GLU A 133 8.84 11.89 -5.86
C GLU A 133 10.10 11.64 -5.01
N PHE A 134 11.19 11.30 -5.68
CA PHE A 134 12.46 10.91 -5.08
C PHE A 134 13.53 11.91 -5.43
N ARG A 135 14.05 12.62 -4.41
CA ARG A 135 15.19 13.52 -4.57
C ARG A 135 16.54 12.85 -4.32
N ARG A 136 16.62 11.99 -3.29
CA ARG A 136 17.86 11.33 -2.84
C ARG A 136 17.62 9.96 -2.19
N SER A 137 16.40 9.45 -2.23
CA SER A 137 16.07 8.19 -1.55
C SER A 137 16.58 7.02 -2.38
N ASP A 138 17.21 6.08 -1.68
CA ASP A 138 17.76 4.84 -2.24
C ASP A 138 16.65 3.80 -2.49
N PHE A 139 15.45 4.00 -1.94
CA PHE A 139 14.32 3.07 -2.02
C PHE A 139 13.51 3.16 -3.31
N PHE A 140 14.02 3.84 -4.34
CA PHE A 140 13.29 4.01 -5.60
C PHE A 140 12.94 2.67 -6.24
N GLU A 141 13.91 1.77 -6.35
CA GLU A 141 13.71 0.45 -6.96
C GLU A 141 12.76 -0.40 -6.12
N ASP A 142 12.93 -0.41 -4.80
CA ASP A 142 12.08 -1.21 -3.89
C ASP A 142 10.62 -0.73 -3.92
N ILE A 143 10.39 0.58 -3.98
CA ILE A 143 9.04 1.15 -4.09
C ILE A 143 8.48 0.92 -5.50
N LEU A 144 9.30 1.03 -6.55
CA LEU A 144 8.87 0.73 -7.91
C LEU A 144 8.44 -0.73 -8.05
N GLU A 145 9.21 -1.66 -7.50
CA GLU A 145 8.89 -3.09 -7.48
C GLU A 145 7.55 -3.32 -6.76
N LEU A 146 7.37 -2.75 -5.57
CA LEU A 146 6.12 -2.88 -4.83
C LEU A 146 4.92 -2.32 -5.59
N LEU A 147 5.02 -1.08 -6.10
CA LEU A 147 3.92 -0.45 -6.83
C LEU A 147 3.63 -1.20 -8.14
N SER A 148 4.64 -1.80 -8.76
CA SER A 148 4.48 -2.69 -9.93
C SER A 148 3.73 -3.96 -9.56
N ALA A 149 4.09 -4.60 -8.44
CA ALA A 149 3.42 -5.79 -7.95
C ALA A 149 1.94 -5.50 -7.60
N LEU A 150 1.68 -4.38 -6.92
CA LEU A 150 0.31 -3.94 -6.62
C LEU A 150 -0.48 -3.65 -7.90
N ALA A 151 0.12 -2.98 -8.89
CA ALA A 151 -0.53 -2.71 -10.18
C ALA A 151 -0.89 -4.02 -10.90
N ALA A 152 0.05 -4.96 -10.98
CA ALA A 152 -0.18 -6.26 -11.61
C ALA A 152 -1.30 -7.04 -10.92
N LYS A 153 -1.32 -7.03 -9.57
CA LYS A 153 -2.35 -7.69 -8.77
C LYS A 153 -3.73 -7.03 -8.91
N ALA A 154 -3.80 -5.70 -8.89
CA ALA A 154 -5.02 -4.94 -9.19
C ALA A 154 -5.58 -5.29 -10.57
N SER A 155 -4.71 -5.29 -11.60
CA SER A 155 -5.08 -5.67 -12.97
C SER A 155 -5.64 -7.10 -13.04
N SER A 156 -4.96 -8.07 -12.40
CA SER A 156 -5.44 -9.46 -12.33
C SER A 156 -6.77 -9.62 -11.57
N SER A 157 -7.11 -8.66 -10.70
CA SER A 157 -8.35 -8.63 -9.93
C SER A 157 -9.48 -7.86 -10.63
N GLY A 158 -9.26 -7.40 -11.86
CA GLY A 158 -10.26 -6.70 -12.68
C GLY A 158 -10.29 -5.18 -12.52
N LEU A 159 -9.33 -4.58 -11.81
CA LEU A 159 -9.17 -3.13 -11.74
C LEU A 159 -8.32 -2.63 -12.91
N SER A 160 -8.61 -1.45 -13.44
CA SER A 160 -7.73 -0.83 -14.44
C SER A 160 -6.55 -0.17 -13.74
N THR A 161 -5.34 -0.33 -14.28
CA THR A 161 -4.14 0.25 -13.68
C THR A 161 -3.26 0.93 -14.72
N HIS A 162 -2.68 2.06 -14.34
CA HIS A 162 -1.64 2.73 -15.11
C HIS A 162 -0.45 3.00 -14.18
N LEU A 163 0.72 2.48 -14.54
CA LEU A 163 1.96 2.70 -13.82
C LEU A 163 2.95 3.38 -14.77
N ASN A 164 3.53 4.48 -14.33
CA ASN A 164 4.59 5.18 -15.05
C ASN A 164 5.74 5.50 -14.09
N SER A 165 6.97 5.35 -14.57
CA SER A 165 8.17 5.79 -13.86
C SER A 165 9.01 6.67 -14.77
N ALA A 166 9.54 7.76 -14.22
CA ALA A 166 10.32 8.72 -14.98
C ALA A 166 11.50 9.25 -14.17
N VAL A 167 12.58 9.58 -14.89
CA VAL A 167 13.76 10.24 -14.34
C VAL A 167 13.86 11.60 -15.01
N ASP A 168 13.91 12.68 -14.22
CA ASP A 168 14.24 14.02 -14.70
C ASP A 168 15.78 14.15 -14.78
N PRO A 169 16.37 14.12 -16.00
CA PRO A 169 17.83 14.18 -16.14
C PRO A 169 18.42 15.55 -15.76
N LYS A 170 17.60 16.62 -15.69
CA LYS A 170 18.09 17.96 -15.33
C LYS A 170 18.14 18.18 -13.82
N ARG A 171 17.27 17.50 -13.07
CA ARG A 171 17.16 17.65 -11.60
C ARG A 171 17.66 16.42 -10.84
N GLY A 172 17.87 15.30 -11.52
CA GLY A 172 18.16 14.01 -10.88
C GLY A 172 16.99 13.47 -10.06
N GLU A 173 15.79 14.04 -10.24
CA GLU A 173 14.58 13.64 -9.52
C GLU A 173 13.95 12.43 -10.22
N ARG A 174 13.60 11.40 -9.45
CA ARG A 174 12.87 10.23 -9.98
C ARG A 174 11.43 10.28 -9.51
N THR A 175 10.51 9.82 -10.35
CA THR A 175 9.08 9.80 -10.01
C THR A 175 8.46 8.47 -10.37
N ILE A 176 7.51 8.03 -9.55
CA ILE A 176 6.66 6.87 -9.81
C ILE A 176 5.21 7.34 -9.68
N GLU A 177 4.39 7.04 -10.66
CA GLU A 177 2.97 7.33 -10.67
C GLU A 177 2.19 6.04 -10.85
N LEU A 178 1.35 5.71 -9.86
CA LEU A 178 0.41 4.60 -9.92
C LEU A 178 -1.01 5.15 -9.89
N GLU A 179 -1.81 4.76 -10.88
CA GLU A 179 -3.24 4.97 -10.92
C GLU A 179 -3.97 3.64 -10.91
N ILE A 180 -4.99 3.53 -10.07
CA ILE A 180 -5.89 2.38 -9.97
C ILE A 180 -7.31 2.90 -10.15
N SER A 181 -8.05 2.27 -11.06
CA SER A 181 -9.40 2.68 -11.44
C SER A 181 -10.39 1.51 -11.41
N LEU A 182 -11.65 1.84 -11.09
CA LEU A 182 -12.81 0.96 -11.14
C LEU A 182 -13.87 1.54 -12.09
#